data_AF-A0A2G6JNN3-F1
#
_entry.id   AF-A0A2G6JNN3-F1
#
_cell.length_a   1.000
_cell.length_b   1.000
_cell.length_c   1.000
_cell.angle_alpha   90.00
_cell.angle_beta   90.00
_cell.angle_gamma   90.00
#
_symmetry.space_group_name_H-M   'P 1'
#
loop_
_entity.id
_entity.type
_entity.pdbx_description
1 polymer ?
#
loop_
_entity_poly.entity_id
_entity_poly.type
_entity_poly.pdbx_seq_one_letter_code
_entity_poly.pdbx_strand_id
1 'polypeptide(L)'
;MGHGRAPDRNGEKGATRREEKAPCSPSYAAPPCPASSPQVLAASSRPSPRNGATMFKASLSLLALLPLSPLLVAQAAGDAPRFDAKLEARAPDKGARLRWSPKGAKVPLADKDGALVGRFTLGPKGVAPIQVRMERRAGAERFERLAVDMDRNGSFSANEWLECTAIERRGKWWSSFSTTLPIPIPITRKLDSSAPQQLQAPTPRPYPISLWFVEDPSEPDAPRSLRWSRRGWHQGTVEVAGKPAFVLVCEMRMDGVFDRNDSWALARTEKALLSARSRSTKLHAWLDGRAYRLVELDPHGRALSFEPFDPGVTQEEEEKRNDRTLADRRAPLAKKPLAFGHDYAAAMARAKQEGKRVFLDFETDWCGPCKAMNRIVYTKQPVVDAAKDVICVKLDGDKEKALVKKYGVKGYPTLILLDSSGKQLRRAAGYQGVKQMRAFFR
;
A
#
# COMPACT_ATOMS: atom_id res chain seq x y z
N MET A 1 -12.47 -64.31 -2.19
CA MET A 1 -13.40 -65.25 -2.87
C MET A 1 -14.40 -64.43 -3.68
N GLY A 2 -14.64 -64.83 -4.94
CA GLY A 2 -15.58 -64.20 -5.90
C GLY A 2 -14.95 -63.09 -6.77
N HIS A 3 -14.35 -63.38 -7.94
CA HIS A 3 -14.98 -63.53 -9.28
C HIS A 3 -15.89 -62.34 -9.66
N GLY A 4 -15.76 -61.64 -10.79
CA GLY A 4 -14.92 -61.78 -11.97
C GLY A 4 -15.58 -61.05 -13.17
N ARG A 5 -14.75 -60.59 -14.11
CA ARG A 5 -15.01 -60.25 -15.53
C ARG A 5 -15.94 -59.08 -15.93
N ALA A 6 -15.31 -58.14 -16.65
CA ALA A 6 -15.89 -57.38 -17.77
C ALA A 6 -16.17 -58.30 -18.99
N PRO A 7 -16.92 -57.86 -20.03
CA PRO A 7 -16.27 -57.09 -21.10
C PRO A 7 -17.14 -56.08 -21.92
N ASP A 8 -16.41 -55.19 -22.60
CA ASP A 8 -16.55 -54.58 -23.94
C ASP A 8 -17.84 -53.95 -24.53
N ARG A 9 -17.63 -52.68 -24.94
CA ARG A 9 -17.83 -52.04 -26.27
C ARG A 9 -19.19 -51.79 -26.93
N ASN A 10 -19.28 -50.51 -27.34
CA ASN A 10 -19.76 -49.93 -28.59
C ASN A 10 -21.26 -49.90 -28.93
N GLY A 11 -21.72 -48.68 -29.24
CA GLY A 11 -22.97 -48.39 -29.92
C GLY A 11 -23.06 -46.91 -30.27
N GLU A 12 -22.53 -46.53 -31.44
CA GLU A 12 -22.75 -45.25 -32.12
C GLU A 12 -24.22 -45.06 -32.52
N LYS A 13 -24.76 -43.84 -32.31
CA LYS A 13 -25.67 -43.04 -33.19
C LYS A 13 -25.64 -41.62 -32.63
N GLY A 14 -25.52 -40.51 -33.35
CA GLY A 14 -25.60 -40.21 -34.77
C GLY A 14 -26.34 -38.87 -34.91
N ALA A 15 -25.63 -37.84 -35.43
CA ALA A 15 -26.15 -36.64 -36.11
C ALA A 15 -27.00 -35.65 -35.26
N THR A 16 -27.05 -34.33 -35.46
CA THR A 16 -26.74 -33.44 -36.59
C THR A 16 -26.73 -31.96 -36.10
N ARG A 17 -25.84 -31.16 -36.72
CA ARG A 17 -26.05 -29.79 -37.25
C ARG A 17 -25.95 -28.55 -36.33
N ARG A 18 -24.86 -27.81 -36.59
CA ARG A 18 -24.67 -26.34 -36.73
C ARG A 18 -25.67 -25.40 -36.03
N GLU A 19 -25.12 -24.49 -35.24
CA GLU A 19 -25.26 -23.04 -35.47
C GLU A 19 -24.10 -22.24 -34.84
N GLU A 20 -23.51 -21.35 -35.64
CA GLU A 20 -22.61 -20.29 -35.21
C GLU A 20 -23.32 -19.33 -34.27
N LYS A 21 -22.64 -18.90 -33.19
CA LYS A 21 -22.84 -17.55 -32.63
C LYS A 21 -21.66 -17.11 -31.78
N ALA A 22 -21.14 -15.94 -32.15
CA ALA A 22 -20.01 -15.23 -31.56
C ALA A 22 -20.19 -14.89 -30.06
N PRO A 23 -19.10 -14.79 -29.27
CA PRO A 23 -19.16 -14.11 -27.99
C PRO A 23 -18.98 -12.60 -28.18
N CYS A 24 -20.09 -11.88 -27.98
CA CYS A 24 -20.15 -10.43 -27.90
C CYS A 24 -19.37 -9.93 -26.68
N SER A 25 -18.48 -8.97 -26.91
CA SER A 25 -17.76 -8.21 -25.87
C SER A 25 -18.68 -7.15 -25.26
N PRO A 26 -18.73 -6.95 -23.94
CA PRO A 26 -19.22 -5.70 -23.37
C PRO A 26 -18.05 -4.74 -23.11
N SER A 27 -17.90 -3.81 -24.06
CA SER A 27 -17.19 -2.55 -23.90
C SER A 27 -17.94 -1.68 -22.88
N TYR A 28 -17.30 -1.33 -21.76
CA TYR A 28 -17.80 -0.28 -20.87
C TYR A 28 -17.27 1.07 -21.35
N ALA A 29 -18.09 1.77 -22.15
CA ALA A 29 -17.93 3.18 -22.44
C ALA A 29 -18.34 4.02 -21.22
N ALA A 30 -17.48 4.94 -20.80
CA ALA A 30 -17.77 5.94 -19.78
C ALA A 30 -18.62 7.09 -20.37
N PRO A 31 -19.61 7.64 -19.65
CA PRO A 31 -20.34 8.82 -20.11
C PRO A 31 -19.50 10.10 -19.93
N PRO A 32 -19.66 11.10 -20.82
CA PRO A 32 -18.91 12.36 -20.76
C PRO A 32 -19.44 13.31 -19.67
N CYS A 33 -18.52 13.99 -18.99
CA CYS A 33 -18.83 15.16 -18.15
C CYS A 33 -19.31 16.34 -19.01
N PRO A 34 -20.38 17.05 -18.64
CA PRO A 34 -20.67 18.34 -19.26
C PRO A 34 -19.78 19.44 -18.68
N ALA A 35 -19.17 20.19 -19.59
CA ALA A 35 -18.47 21.43 -19.32
C ALA A 35 -19.48 22.57 -19.11
N SER A 36 -19.20 23.46 -18.17
CA SER A 36 -19.86 24.76 -18.08
C SER A 36 -18.91 25.79 -17.48
N SER A 37 -18.49 26.73 -18.33
CA SER A 37 -17.97 28.06 -18.01
C SER A 37 -18.84 29.07 -18.79
N PRO A 38 -18.66 30.39 -18.58
CA PRO A 38 -19.04 31.17 -17.41
C PRO A 38 -20.11 32.22 -17.81
N GLN A 39 -20.81 32.81 -16.84
CA GLN A 39 -21.53 34.08 -17.07
C GLN A 39 -21.08 35.15 -16.09
N VAL A 40 -20.51 36.18 -16.70
CA VAL A 40 -20.22 37.52 -16.17
C VAL A 40 -21.55 38.24 -16.00
N LEU A 41 -21.79 38.88 -14.84
CA LEU A 41 -22.68 40.03 -14.75
C LEU A 41 -22.11 41.03 -13.74
N ALA A 42 -21.89 42.24 -14.24
CA ALA A 42 -21.50 43.44 -13.52
C ALA A 42 -22.74 44.22 -13.07
N ALA A 43 -22.67 44.84 -11.89
CA ALA A 43 -23.34 46.11 -11.49
C ALA A 43 -22.96 46.37 -10.02
N SER A 44 -22.14 47.37 -9.67
CA SER A 44 -22.37 48.82 -9.66
C SER A 44 -23.30 49.30 -8.53
N SER A 45 -22.78 50.31 -7.81
CA SER A 45 -23.43 51.37 -7.02
C SER A 45 -23.56 51.23 -5.48
N ARG A 46 -22.77 52.08 -4.79
CA ARG A 46 -23.05 52.63 -3.43
C ARG A 46 -24.06 53.81 -3.55
N PRO A 47 -24.63 54.38 -2.47
CA PRO A 47 -23.94 55.37 -1.58
C PRO A 47 -24.33 55.30 -0.06
N SER A 48 -23.40 55.47 0.90
CA SER A 48 -23.10 56.70 1.71
C SER A 48 -23.96 56.82 3.02
N PRO A 49 -23.73 57.78 3.95
CA PRO A 49 -22.58 58.02 4.84
C PRO A 49 -22.99 58.08 6.34
N ARG A 50 -22.05 58.26 7.28
CA ARG A 50 -22.12 59.31 8.34
C ARG A 50 -20.92 59.38 9.29
N ASN A 51 -20.73 60.62 9.73
CA ASN A 51 -19.68 61.25 10.53
C ASN A 51 -19.52 60.72 11.96
N GLY A 52 -18.37 60.99 12.56
CA GLY A 52 -18.18 60.99 14.01
C GLY A 52 -16.74 61.29 14.41
N ALA A 53 -16.39 62.56 14.50
CA ALA A 53 -15.14 63.03 15.05
C ALA A 53 -15.20 63.11 16.58
N THR A 54 -14.17 62.61 17.28
CA THR A 54 -13.92 62.98 18.67
C THR A 54 -12.42 63.05 18.93
N MET A 55 -11.98 64.21 19.40
CA MET A 55 -10.61 64.52 19.84
C MET A 55 -10.25 63.77 21.12
N PHE A 56 -9.00 63.27 21.19
CA PHE A 56 -8.30 63.06 22.46
C PHE A 56 -6.86 63.57 22.35
N LYS A 57 -6.43 64.27 23.40
CA LYS A 57 -5.13 64.95 23.56
C LYS A 57 -3.99 63.96 23.87
N ALA A 58 -2.78 64.48 23.64
CA ALA A 58 -1.49 64.15 24.25
C ALA A 58 -0.71 62.96 23.64
N SER A 59 0.40 63.24 22.95
CA SER A 59 1.71 63.42 23.59
C SER A 59 2.75 63.81 22.54
N LEU A 60 3.52 64.87 22.81
CA LEU A 60 4.70 65.24 22.04
C LEU A 60 5.76 64.16 22.26
N SER A 61 6.22 63.53 21.18
CA SER A 61 7.50 62.85 21.14
C SER A 61 8.19 63.22 19.83
N LEU A 62 9.37 63.80 20.00
CA LEU A 62 10.29 64.28 18.98
C LEU A 62 10.58 63.14 17.98
N LEU A 63 10.07 63.22 16.75
CA LEU A 63 10.54 62.39 15.64
C LEU A 63 11.42 63.23 14.72
N ALA A 64 12.71 62.90 14.72
CA ALA A 64 13.69 63.41 13.78
C ALA A 64 13.29 63.03 12.35
N LEU A 65 13.22 64.03 11.48
CA LEU A 65 13.14 63.87 10.03
C LEU A 65 14.43 63.23 9.51
N LEU A 66 14.36 61.95 9.14
CA LEU A 66 15.34 61.32 8.26
C LEU A 66 14.74 61.20 6.86
N PRO A 67 15.51 61.46 5.78
CA PRO A 67 14.98 61.47 4.43
C PRO A 67 14.51 60.06 4.01
N LEU A 68 13.27 59.96 3.53
CA LEU A 68 12.77 58.79 2.82
C LEU A 68 13.58 58.61 1.53
N SER A 69 14.57 57.74 1.57
CA SER A 69 15.06 57.08 0.36
C SER A 69 14.04 56.01 0.00
N PRO A 70 13.46 55.99 -1.22
CA PRO A 70 12.68 54.85 -1.66
C PRO A 70 13.68 53.71 -1.86
N LEU A 71 13.82 52.84 -0.86
CA LEU A 71 14.37 51.51 -1.08
C LEU A 71 13.39 50.80 -2.00
N LEU A 72 13.68 50.92 -3.29
CA LEU A 72 13.18 50.03 -4.32
C LEU A 72 13.63 48.63 -3.90
N VAL A 73 12.77 47.90 -3.18
CA VAL A 73 12.93 46.47 -3.01
C VAL A 73 12.67 45.87 -4.39
N ALA A 74 13.73 45.81 -5.19
CA ALA A 74 13.79 44.90 -6.31
C ALA A 74 13.58 43.52 -5.72
N GLN A 75 12.37 43.00 -5.82
CA GLN A 75 12.08 41.61 -5.56
C GLN A 75 12.77 40.84 -6.67
N ALA A 76 14.04 40.53 -6.46
CA ALA A 76 14.73 39.52 -7.24
C ALA A 76 13.88 38.28 -7.12
N ALA A 77 13.21 37.91 -8.22
CA ALA A 77 12.69 36.58 -8.41
C ALA A 77 13.90 35.66 -8.52
N GLY A 78 14.57 35.42 -7.39
CA GLY A 78 15.56 34.38 -7.27
C GLY A 78 14.83 33.06 -7.41
N ASP A 79 15.29 32.22 -8.32
CA ASP A 79 14.81 30.85 -8.44
C ASP A 79 14.74 30.21 -7.04
N ALA A 80 13.61 29.57 -6.72
CA ALA A 80 13.46 28.89 -5.45
C ALA A 80 14.66 27.94 -5.24
N PRO A 81 15.25 27.87 -4.04
CA PRO A 81 16.45 27.08 -3.84
C PRO A 81 16.17 25.61 -4.16
N ARG A 82 16.90 25.07 -5.14
CA ARG A 82 16.87 23.66 -5.52
C ARG A 82 17.88 22.89 -4.66
N PHE A 83 17.46 21.75 -4.14
CA PHE A 83 18.28 20.85 -3.33
C PHE A 83 18.49 19.54 -4.08
N ASP A 84 19.75 19.19 -4.32
CA ASP A 84 20.12 17.94 -5.00
C ASP A 84 20.70 16.95 -3.99
N ALA A 85 20.09 15.76 -3.92
CA ALA A 85 20.50 14.70 -3.01
C ALA A 85 21.01 13.49 -3.79
N LYS A 86 22.22 13.04 -3.47
CA LYS A 86 22.74 11.73 -3.89
C LYS A 86 22.30 10.66 -2.89
N LEU A 87 21.84 9.53 -3.39
CA LEU A 87 21.23 8.47 -2.61
C LEU A 87 21.92 7.12 -2.82
N GLU A 88 22.03 6.37 -1.74
CA GLU A 88 22.63 5.04 -1.69
C GLU A 88 21.59 3.99 -1.34
N ALA A 89 21.77 2.78 -1.87
CA ALA A 89 20.91 1.66 -1.54
C ALA A 89 21.11 1.23 -0.08
N ARG A 90 20.01 1.03 0.64
CA ARG A 90 20.00 0.53 2.02
C ARG A 90 19.15 -0.70 2.14
N ALA A 91 19.66 -1.72 2.81
CA ALA A 91 18.91 -2.93 3.14
C ALA A 91 18.33 -2.82 4.55
N PRO A 92 17.19 -3.48 4.84
CA PRO A 92 16.66 -3.54 6.19
C PRO A 92 17.57 -4.39 7.09
N ASP A 93 17.73 -3.94 8.34
CA ASP A 93 18.41 -4.66 9.42
C ASP A 93 17.57 -4.62 10.72
N LYS A 94 18.11 -5.12 11.84
CA LYS A 94 17.39 -5.20 13.12
C LYS A 94 17.02 -3.82 13.71
N GLY A 95 17.73 -2.75 13.36
CA GLY A 95 17.52 -1.39 13.86
C GLY A 95 16.87 -0.44 12.86
N ALA A 96 17.07 -0.66 11.56
CA ALA A 96 16.58 0.16 10.47
C ALA A 96 15.65 -0.66 9.56
N ARG A 97 14.34 -0.46 9.73
CA ARG A 97 13.32 -0.99 8.81
C ARG A 97 12.25 0.07 8.55
N LEU A 98 11.81 0.13 7.31
CA LEU A 98 10.58 0.87 6.99
C LEU A 98 9.42 0.28 7.76
N ARG A 99 8.60 1.14 8.38
CA ARG A 99 7.35 0.72 9.05
C ARG A 99 6.22 0.37 8.08
N TRP A 100 6.52 0.40 6.80
CA TRP A 100 5.66 0.10 5.68
C TRP A 100 6.50 -0.67 4.65
N SER A 101 5.85 -1.50 3.84
CA SER A 101 6.51 -2.29 2.80
C SER A 101 5.66 -2.23 1.53
N PRO A 102 6.28 -2.15 0.34
CA PRO A 102 5.58 -2.37 -0.91
C PRO A 102 4.83 -3.71 -0.85
N LYS A 103 3.66 -3.80 -1.50
CA LYS A 103 2.95 -5.07 -1.58
C LYS A 103 3.80 -6.03 -2.40
N GLY A 104 4.19 -7.16 -1.79
CA GLY A 104 4.91 -8.22 -2.50
C GLY A 104 4.14 -8.70 -3.72
N ALA A 105 4.86 -8.90 -4.82
CA ALA A 105 4.32 -9.44 -6.07
C ALA A 105 4.25 -10.98 -6.00
N LYS A 106 3.42 -11.58 -6.85
CA LYS A 106 3.26 -13.04 -6.97
C LYS A 106 3.78 -13.52 -8.31
N VAL A 107 4.49 -14.64 -8.28
CA VAL A 107 4.91 -15.42 -9.45
C VAL A 107 4.11 -16.72 -9.42
N PRO A 108 3.17 -16.93 -10.35
CA PRO A 108 2.52 -18.23 -10.50
C PRO A 108 3.58 -19.30 -10.78
N LEU A 109 3.45 -20.45 -10.12
CA LEU A 109 4.33 -21.58 -10.29
C LEU A 109 3.56 -22.78 -10.86
N ALA A 110 4.15 -23.45 -11.84
CA ALA A 110 3.67 -24.72 -12.37
C ALA A 110 4.61 -25.86 -11.97
N ASP A 111 4.06 -27.05 -11.76
CA ASP A 111 4.87 -28.26 -11.59
C ASP A 111 5.46 -28.67 -12.94
N LYS A 112 6.77 -28.94 -12.96
CA LYS A 112 7.49 -29.44 -14.14
C LYS A 112 8.61 -30.35 -13.66
N ASP A 113 8.43 -31.65 -13.89
CA ASP A 113 9.41 -32.69 -13.55
C ASP A 113 9.82 -32.67 -12.07
N GLY A 114 8.84 -32.49 -11.16
CA GLY A 114 9.08 -32.45 -9.72
C GLY A 114 9.65 -31.14 -9.19
N ALA A 115 9.90 -30.16 -10.06
CA ALA A 115 10.28 -28.80 -9.72
C ALA A 115 9.11 -27.83 -9.90
N LEU A 116 9.15 -26.69 -9.22
CA LEU A 116 8.22 -25.59 -9.46
C LEU A 116 8.88 -24.54 -10.34
N VAL A 117 8.26 -24.23 -11.48
CA VAL A 117 8.79 -23.25 -12.42
C VAL A 117 7.85 -22.08 -12.57
N GLY A 118 8.39 -20.87 -12.68
CA GLY A 118 7.62 -19.65 -12.84
C GLY A 118 8.38 -18.58 -13.60
N ARG A 119 7.66 -17.52 -13.99
CA ARG A 119 8.23 -16.37 -14.68
C ARG A 119 7.63 -15.08 -14.17
N PHE A 120 8.44 -14.05 -14.01
CA PHE A 120 7.95 -12.72 -13.65
C PHE A 120 8.72 -11.63 -14.40
N THR A 121 8.07 -10.48 -14.56
CA THR A 121 8.68 -9.31 -15.22
C THR A 121 9.25 -8.40 -14.15
N LEU A 122 10.49 -7.96 -14.36
CA LEU A 122 11.17 -6.96 -13.54
C LEU A 122 12.14 -6.18 -14.43
N GLY A 123 12.00 -4.87 -14.46
CA GLY A 123 12.72 -3.99 -15.36
C GLY A 123 11.78 -3.19 -16.28
N PRO A 124 12.36 -2.29 -17.10
CA PRO A 124 11.61 -1.47 -18.04
C PRO A 124 10.85 -2.35 -19.06
N LYS A 125 9.86 -1.74 -19.71
CA LYS A 125 9.05 -2.40 -20.74
C LYS A 125 9.96 -2.96 -21.85
N GLY A 126 9.72 -4.21 -22.23
CA GLY A 126 10.44 -4.89 -23.31
C GLY A 126 11.63 -5.75 -22.86
N VAL A 127 11.98 -5.76 -21.57
CA VAL A 127 13.02 -6.65 -21.05
C VAL A 127 12.45 -8.06 -20.87
N ALA A 128 13.26 -9.07 -21.22
CA ALA A 128 12.91 -10.47 -21.06
C ALA A 128 12.50 -10.80 -19.60
N PRO A 129 11.50 -11.67 -19.40
CA PRO A 129 11.08 -12.08 -18.07
C PRO A 129 12.17 -12.91 -17.39
N ILE A 130 12.17 -12.87 -16.06
CA ILE A 130 13.05 -13.68 -15.22
C ILE A 130 12.37 -15.00 -14.96
N GLN A 131 13.06 -16.09 -15.25
CA GLN A 131 12.61 -17.44 -14.91
C GLN A 131 13.09 -17.83 -13.51
N VAL A 132 12.27 -18.61 -12.81
CA VAL A 132 12.61 -19.19 -11.51
C VAL A 132 12.32 -20.68 -11.53
N ARG A 133 13.15 -21.45 -10.83
CA ARG A 133 12.97 -22.88 -10.64
C ARG A 133 13.24 -23.24 -9.19
N MET A 134 12.24 -23.80 -8.50
CA MET A 134 12.36 -24.27 -7.14
C MET A 134 12.40 -25.78 -7.09
N GLU A 135 13.28 -26.31 -6.25
CA GLU A 135 13.47 -27.73 -6.06
C GLU A 135 13.57 -28.08 -4.58
N ARG A 136 13.32 -29.35 -4.27
CA ARG A 136 13.65 -29.92 -2.97
C ARG A 136 15.13 -30.31 -2.96
N ARG A 137 15.80 -30.16 -1.82
CA ARG A 137 17.10 -30.81 -1.62
C ARG A 137 16.92 -32.33 -1.58
N ALA A 138 17.98 -33.08 -1.87
CA ALA A 138 17.96 -34.52 -1.66
C ALA A 138 17.62 -34.82 -0.19
N GLY A 139 16.60 -35.63 0.04
CA GLY A 139 16.09 -35.96 1.38
C GLY A 139 15.25 -34.87 2.07
N ALA A 140 15.07 -33.69 1.47
CA ALA A 140 14.19 -32.66 2.02
C ALA A 140 12.74 -32.83 1.53
N GLU A 141 11.78 -32.63 2.42
CA GLU A 141 10.35 -32.63 2.06
C GLU A 141 9.90 -31.33 1.38
N ARG A 142 10.65 -30.23 1.60
CA ARG A 142 10.24 -28.86 1.27
C ARG A 142 11.11 -28.27 0.15
N PHE A 143 10.54 -27.29 -0.55
CA PHE A 143 11.25 -26.58 -1.61
C PHE A 143 12.27 -25.60 -1.02
N GLU A 144 13.50 -26.08 -0.84
CA GLU A 144 14.57 -25.37 -0.15
C GLU A 144 15.66 -24.84 -1.08
N ARG A 145 15.58 -25.11 -2.38
CA ARG A 145 16.50 -24.59 -3.41
C ARG A 145 15.73 -23.76 -4.43
N LEU A 146 16.32 -22.65 -4.85
CA LEU A 146 15.78 -21.75 -5.86
C LEU A 146 16.88 -21.30 -6.82
N ALA A 147 16.72 -21.64 -8.10
CA ALA A 147 17.49 -21.05 -9.19
C ALA A 147 16.73 -19.85 -9.76
N VAL A 148 17.46 -18.78 -10.06
CA VAL A 148 16.94 -17.57 -10.70
C VAL A 148 17.74 -17.32 -11.97
N ASP A 149 17.04 -17.07 -13.06
CA ASP A 149 17.63 -16.75 -14.37
C ASP A 149 18.17 -15.32 -14.36
N MET A 150 19.40 -15.15 -13.90
CA MET A 150 20.01 -13.85 -13.61
C MET A 150 20.28 -13.04 -14.88
N ASP A 151 20.64 -13.70 -15.98
CA ASP A 151 20.96 -13.11 -17.27
C ASP A 151 19.77 -13.12 -18.26
N ARG A 152 18.64 -13.74 -17.86
CA ARG A 152 17.37 -13.75 -18.60
C ARG A 152 17.45 -14.51 -19.91
N ASN A 153 18.35 -15.49 -19.99
CA ASN A 153 18.56 -16.31 -21.18
C ASN A 153 17.61 -17.53 -21.26
N GLY A 154 16.81 -17.74 -20.21
CA GLY A 154 15.86 -18.84 -20.09
C GLY A 154 16.47 -20.18 -19.67
N SER A 155 17.73 -20.18 -19.25
CA SER A 155 18.49 -21.31 -18.73
C SER A 155 18.94 -21.05 -17.28
N PHE A 156 19.19 -22.13 -16.55
CA PHE A 156 19.78 -22.09 -15.22
C PHE A 156 21.22 -22.63 -15.19
N SER A 157 21.79 -22.99 -16.34
CA SER A 157 23.07 -23.71 -16.46
C SER A 157 24.28 -22.95 -15.92
N ALA A 158 24.22 -21.62 -15.89
CA ALA A 158 25.29 -20.76 -15.37
C ALA A 158 24.95 -20.10 -14.02
N ASN A 159 23.78 -20.39 -13.43
CA ASN A 159 23.26 -19.67 -12.27
C ASN A 159 23.50 -20.43 -10.96
N GLU A 160 23.92 -19.70 -9.93
CA GLU A 160 24.07 -20.24 -8.56
C GLU A 160 22.69 -20.55 -7.96
N TRP A 161 22.59 -21.69 -7.26
CA TRP A 161 21.39 -22.05 -6.52
C TRP A 161 21.33 -21.30 -5.19
N LEU A 162 20.25 -20.58 -4.96
CA LEU A 162 19.93 -20.04 -3.64
C LEU A 162 19.37 -21.17 -2.79
N GLU A 163 19.80 -21.24 -1.54
CA GLU A 163 19.32 -22.27 -0.63
C GLU A 163 18.82 -21.68 0.69
N CYS A 164 17.91 -22.39 1.33
CA CYS A 164 17.38 -22.03 2.63
C CYS A 164 17.06 -23.28 3.46
N THR A 165 16.59 -23.06 4.69
CA THR A 165 15.92 -24.09 5.49
C THR A 165 14.48 -23.64 5.70
N ALA A 166 13.52 -24.50 5.39
CA ALA A 166 12.11 -24.18 5.56
C ALA A 166 11.78 -24.00 7.06
N ILE A 167 11.07 -22.93 7.39
CA ILE A 167 10.68 -22.63 8.78
C ILE A 167 9.18 -22.79 8.94
N GLU A 168 8.74 -23.59 9.91
CA GLU A 168 7.35 -23.66 10.29
C GLU A 168 6.93 -22.42 11.08
N ARG A 169 5.86 -21.76 10.65
CA ARG A 169 5.23 -20.66 11.38
C ARG A 169 3.73 -20.75 11.23
N ARG A 170 3.05 -20.98 12.37
CA ARG A 170 1.59 -21.04 12.47
C ARG A 170 1.00 -22.11 11.54
N GLY A 171 1.57 -23.32 11.57
CA GLY A 171 1.12 -24.45 10.75
C GLY A 171 1.43 -24.31 9.26
N LYS A 172 2.23 -23.33 8.84
CA LYS A 172 2.65 -23.12 7.44
C LYS A 172 4.16 -23.19 7.33
N TRP A 173 4.65 -23.71 6.21
CA TRP A 173 6.07 -23.81 5.93
C TRP A 173 6.54 -22.68 5.03
N TRP A 174 7.61 -22.00 5.44
CA TRP A 174 8.17 -20.85 4.74
C TRP A 174 9.57 -21.15 4.23
N SER A 175 9.73 -21.19 2.91
CA SER A 175 11.05 -21.19 2.26
C SER A 175 11.36 -19.77 1.80
N SER A 176 12.44 -19.16 2.30
CA SER A 176 12.75 -17.74 2.05
C SER A 176 14.17 -17.58 1.51
N PHE A 177 14.29 -16.81 0.44
CA PHE A 177 15.52 -16.56 -0.29
C PHE A 177 15.76 -15.06 -0.43
N SER A 178 17.01 -14.66 -0.66
CA SER A 178 17.34 -13.28 -1.00
C SER A 178 18.52 -13.27 -1.96
N THR A 179 18.46 -12.39 -2.95
CA THR A 179 19.53 -12.21 -3.95
C THR A 179 19.47 -10.79 -4.53
N THR A 180 20.38 -10.48 -5.44
CA THR A 180 20.43 -9.20 -6.16
C THR A 180 20.35 -9.46 -7.65
N LEU A 181 19.33 -8.92 -8.30
CA LEU A 181 19.12 -9.08 -9.73
C LEU A 181 19.74 -7.92 -10.52
N PRO A 182 20.44 -8.18 -11.63
CA PRO A 182 20.79 -7.14 -12.58
C PRO A 182 19.54 -6.70 -13.35
N ILE A 183 19.18 -5.42 -13.23
CA ILE A 183 18.11 -4.82 -14.05
C ILE A 183 18.75 -3.91 -15.10
N PRO A 184 18.54 -4.19 -16.40
CA PRO A 184 18.94 -3.28 -17.46
C PRO A 184 17.97 -2.11 -17.47
N ILE A 185 18.39 -0.95 -16.98
CA ILE A 185 17.59 0.28 -17.04
C ILE A 185 18.20 1.14 -18.15
N PRO A 186 17.40 1.63 -19.13
CA PRO A 186 17.94 2.43 -20.23
C PRO A 186 18.35 3.78 -19.66
N ILE A 187 19.54 4.25 -20.00
CA ILE A 187 20.00 5.58 -19.61
C ILE A 187 19.27 6.59 -20.49
N THR A 188 18.15 7.14 -20.03
CA THR A 188 17.56 8.33 -20.66
C THR A 188 18.13 9.57 -19.98
N ARG A 189 19.34 9.98 -20.36
CA ARG A 189 19.87 11.27 -19.90
C ARG A 189 19.30 12.38 -20.79
N LYS A 190 18.57 13.34 -20.19
CA LYS A 190 18.61 14.75 -20.60
C LYS A 190 19.35 15.47 -19.47
N LEU A 191 20.67 15.62 -19.59
CA LEU A 191 21.42 16.51 -18.67
C LEU A 191 22.20 17.60 -19.42
N ASP A 192 21.93 17.76 -20.71
CA ASP A 192 22.38 18.87 -21.54
C ASP A 192 21.40 18.91 -22.72
N SER A 193 20.76 20.05 -22.95
CA SER A 193 19.76 20.26 -23.99
C SER A 193 20.34 20.46 -25.40
N SER A 194 21.60 20.07 -25.67
CA SER A 194 22.23 20.27 -26.98
C SER A 194 22.83 19.02 -27.65
N ALA A 195 22.86 17.86 -26.98
CA ALA A 195 23.40 16.62 -27.56
C ALA A 195 22.30 15.65 -28.03
N PRO A 196 22.42 15.02 -29.22
CA PRO A 196 21.48 14.00 -29.67
C PRO A 196 21.45 12.80 -28.71
N GLN A 197 20.27 12.24 -28.48
CA GLN A 197 20.04 11.05 -27.65
C GLN A 197 20.76 9.83 -28.24
N GLN A 198 22.03 9.61 -27.90
CA GLN A 198 22.66 8.32 -28.11
C GLN A 198 22.10 7.35 -27.06
N LEU A 199 21.39 6.31 -27.52
CA LEU A 199 21.06 5.14 -26.70
C LEU A 199 22.37 4.49 -26.25
N GLN A 200 22.82 4.81 -25.03
CA GLN A 200 23.86 4.02 -24.38
C GLN A 200 23.27 2.64 -24.03
N ALA A 201 24.07 1.58 -24.19
CA ALA A 201 23.69 0.25 -23.76
C ALA A 201 23.27 0.29 -22.27
N PRO A 202 22.15 -0.33 -21.89
CA PRO A 202 21.64 -0.22 -20.52
C PRO A 202 22.64 -0.81 -19.54
N THR A 203 23.19 0.01 -18.63
CA THR A 203 24.07 -0.46 -17.56
C THR A 203 23.24 -1.28 -16.55
N PRO A 204 23.55 -2.56 -16.33
CA PRO A 204 22.83 -3.38 -15.36
C PRO A 204 22.99 -2.82 -13.95
N ARG A 205 21.87 -2.70 -13.23
CA ARG A 205 21.83 -2.19 -11.87
C ARG A 205 21.50 -3.30 -10.87
N PRO A 206 22.17 -3.35 -9.71
CA PRO A 206 21.78 -4.26 -8.63
C PRO A 206 20.40 -3.90 -8.07
N TYR A 207 19.50 -4.86 -8.08
CA TYR A 207 18.17 -4.76 -7.48
C TYR A 207 17.98 -5.87 -6.45
N PRO A 208 18.20 -5.56 -5.15
CA PRO A 208 18.04 -6.54 -4.08
C PRO A 208 16.59 -6.98 -3.95
N ILE A 209 16.36 -8.29 -3.95
CA ILE A 209 15.04 -8.89 -3.76
C ILE A 209 15.05 -9.93 -2.65
N SER A 210 13.90 -10.08 -2.01
CA SER A 210 13.57 -11.21 -1.15
C SER A 210 12.45 -11.99 -1.81
N LEU A 211 12.59 -13.32 -1.88
CA LEU A 211 11.57 -14.22 -2.40
C LEU A 211 11.14 -15.19 -1.30
N TRP A 212 9.88 -15.57 -1.26
CA TRP A 212 9.41 -16.58 -0.31
C TRP A 212 8.25 -17.39 -0.86
N PHE A 213 8.29 -18.68 -0.58
CA PHE A 213 7.26 -19.65 -0.91
C PHE A 213 6.62 -20.13 0.39
N VAL A 214 5.30 -20.24 0.40
CA VAL A 214 4.53 -20.66 1.58
C VAL A 214 3.71 -21.88 1.20
N GLU A 215 3.96 -22.98 1.89
CA GLU A 215 3.12 -24.18 1.83
C GLU A 215 2.18 -24.15 3.03
N ASP A 216 0.88 -24.24 2.76
CA ASP A 216 -0.16 -24.35 3.76
C ASP A 216 -0.74 -25.76 3.70
N PRO A 217 -0.40 -26.66 4.64
CA PRO A 217 -0.94 -28.02 4.67
C PRO A 217 -2.47 -28.07 4.77
N SER A 218 -3.12 -27.00 5.25
CA SER A 218 -4.58 -26.92 5.30
C SER A 218 -5.23 -26.56 3.96
N GLU A 219 -4.43 -26.12 2.97
CA GLU A 219 -4.87 -25.77 1.62
C GLU A 219 -3.98 -26.44 0.56
N PRO A 220 -3.96 -27.79 0.47
CA PRO A 220 -3.05 -28.52 -0.44
C PRO A 220 -3.27 -28.18 -1.93
N ASP A 221 -4.48 -27.77 -2.29
CA ASP A 221 -4.87 -27.43 -3.67
C ASP A 221 -4.73 -25.92 -3.99
N ALA A 222 -4.21 -25.12 -3.05
CA ALA A 222 -4.02 -23.69 -3.30
C ALA A 222 -3.05 -23.46 -4.47
N PRO A 223 -3.32 -22.48 -5.36
CA PRO A 223 -2.40 -22.15 -6.44
C PRO A 223 -1.00 -21.84 -5.91
N ARG A 224 -0.01 -22.64 -6.36
CA ARG A 224 1.39 -22.46 -5.97
C ARG A 224 1.89 -21.13 -6.51
N SER A 225 2.38 -20.28 -5.61
CA SER A 225 2.94 -18.98 -6.00
C SER A 225 4.15 -18.64 -5.16
N LEU A 226 5.26 -18.30 -5.83
CA LEU A 226 6.39 -17.66 -5.20
C LEU A 226 6.05 -16.18 -5.02
N ARG A 227 6.28 -15.63 -3.84
CA ARG A 227 6.13 -14.20 -3.60
C ARG A 227 7.50 -13.55 -3.60
N TRP A 228 7.56 -12.28 -3.98
CA TRP A 228 8.79 -11.53 -3.89
C TRP A 228 8.55 -10.06 -3.61
N SER A 229 9.57 -9.43 -3.03
CA SER A 229 9.61 -7.99 -2.89
C SER A 229 11.03 -7.43 -2.99
N ARG A 230 11.15 -6.14 -3.35
CA ARG A 230 12.39 -5.39 -3.27
C ARG A 230 12.81 -5.32 -1.81
N ARG A 231 14.09 -5.58 -1.57
CA ARG A 231 14.70 -5.42 -0.26
C ARG A 231 15.30 -4.02 -0.16
N GLY A 232 14.77 -3.22 0.76
CA GLY A 232 15.38 -1.94 1.14
C GLY A 232 14.80 -0.70 0.47
N TRP A 233 15.57 0.40 0.47
CA TRP A 233 15.22 1.74 -0.05
C TRP A 233 16.49 2.45 -0.54
N HIS A 234 16.37 3.68 -1.02
CA HIS A 234 17.51 4.57 -1.22
C HIS A 234 17.42 5.72 -0.23
N GLN A 235 18.55 6.08 0.36
CA GLN A 235 18.60 7.25 1.23
C GLN A 235 19.90 8.03 1.04
N GLY A 236 19.85 9.30 1.40
CA GLY A 236 21.01 10.18 1.44
C GLY A 236 20.75 11.36 2.35
N THR A 237 21.74 12.25 2.40
CA THR A 237 21.71 13.45 3.23
C THR A 237 21.97 14.66 2.36
N VAL A 238 21.25 15.74 2.63
CA VAL A 238 21.40 17.04 1.97
C VAL A 238 21.24 18.15 3.01
N GLU A 239 21.91 19.28 2.82
CA GLU A 239 21.76 20.42 3.71
C GLU A 239 20.55 21.27 3.28
N VAL A 240 19.63 21.51 4.21
CA VAL A 240 18.43 22.36 3.99
C VAL A 240 18.35 23.36 5.12
N ALA A 241 18.48 24.64 4.76
CA ALA A 241 18.52 25.78 5.69
C ALA A 241 19.60 25.63 6.78
N GLY A 242 20.84 25.32 6.38
CA GLY A 242 21.99 25.19 7.27
C GLY A 242 21.96 23.98 8.22
N LYS A 243 21.05 23.02 7.98
CA LYS A 243 20.87 21.82 8.80
C LYS A 243 20.78 20.58 7.93
N PRO A 244 21.35 19.43 8.37
CA PRO A 244 21.21 18.18 7.65
C PRO A 244 19.73 17.78 7.56
N ALA A 245 19.35 17.28 6.40
CA ALA A 245 18.06 16.65 6.13
C ALA A 245 18.34 15.30 5.48
N PHE A 246 17.67 14.27 5.99
CA PHE A 246 17.70 12.95 5.41
C PHE A 246 16.58 12.82 4.39
N VAL A 247 16.90 12.18 3.27
CA VAL A 247 16.01 11.97 2.13
C VAL A 247 15.91 10.48 1.88
N LEU A 248 14.71 10.01 1.58
CA LEU A 248 14.46 8.61 1.25
C LEU A 248 13.56 8.49 0.03
N VAL A 249 13.86 7.53 -0.85
CA VAL A 249 12.92 7.03 -1.88
C VAL A 249 12.78 5.52 -1.82
N CYS A 250 11.58 5.03 -2.07
CA CYS A 250 11.26 3.62 -2.16
C CYS A 250 10.39 3.37 -3.38
N GLU A 251 10.78 2.33 -4.12
CA GLU A 251 10.09 1.86 -5.31
C GLU A 251 8.84 1.06 -4.89
N MET A 252 7.68 1.47 -5.38
CA MET A 252 6.35 1.01 -4.98
C MET A 252 5.70 0.10 -6.02
N ARG A 253 6.08 0.24 -7.29
CA ARG A 253 5.50 -0.50 -8.42
C ARG A 253 6.13 -1.87 -8.61
N MET A 254 7.30 -2.09 -8.03
CA MET A 254 8.08 -3.31 -8.11
C MET A 254 8.53 -3.61 -9.54
N ASP A 255 8.90 -2.59 -10.31
CA ASP A 255 9.33 -2.75 -11.70
C ASP A 255 10.79 -2.35 -11.94
N GLY A 256 11.51 -1.94 -10.90
CA GLY A 256 12.93 -1.60 -11.01
C GLY A 256 13.23 -0.18 -11.44
N VAL A 257 12.22 0.63 -11.79
CA VAL A 257 12.38 2.00 -12.26
C VAL A 257 11.75 2.95 -11.26
N PHE A 258 12.53 3.94 -10.82
CA PHE A 258 12.01 5.00 -9.96
C PHE A 258 11.28 6.06 -10.79
N ASP A 259 10.01 6.31 -10.48
CA ASP A 259 9.14 7.24 -11.18
C ASP A 259 8.20 8.04 -10.23
N ARG A 260 7.31 8.83 -10.84
CA ARG A 260 6.33 9.68 -10.15
C ARG A 260 5.24 8.94 -9.34
N ASN A 261 5.23 7.61 -9.35
CA ASN A 261 4.29 6.77 -8.61
C ASN A 261 4.95 6.08 -7.41
N ASP A 262 6.23 6.32 -7.20
CA ASP A 262 6.96 5.82 -6.05
C ASP A 262 6.74 6.65 -4.81
N SER A 263 7.45 6.31 -3.74
CA SER A 263 7.31 6.95 -2.45
C SER A 263 8.59 7.64 -2.01
N TRP A 264 8.46 8.80 -1.38
CA TRP A 264 9.58 9.56 -0.83
C TRP A 264 9.26 10.16 0.54
N ALA A 265 10.30 10.56 1.26
CA ALA A 265 10.20 11.23 2.56
C ALA A 265 11.41 12.14 2.82
N LEU A 266 11.19 13.14 3.68
CA LEU A 266 12.20 14.03 4.24
C LEU A 266 12.09 14.03 5.77
N ALA A 267 13.21 14.07 6.47
CA ALA A 267 13.23 14.22 7.94
C ALA A 267 14.56 14.72 8.47
N ARG A 268 14.57 15.24 9.71
CA ARG A 268 15.79 15.68 10.41
C ARG A 268 16.61 14.56 11.06
N THR A 269 16.05 13.36 11.16
CA THR A 269 16.76 12.18 11.68
C THR A 269 16.39 10.95 10.88
N GLU A 270 17.31 9.98 10.77
CA GLU A 270 17.03 8.70 10.12
C GLU A 270 15.84 7.98 10.77
N LYS A 271 15.73 8.01 12.10
CA LYS A 271 14.61 7.40 12.82
C LYS A 271 13.26 8.01 12.40
N ALA A 272 13.21 9.34 12.27
CA ALA A 272 12.02 10.04 11.79
C ALA A 272 11.76 9.69 10.33
N LEU A 273 12.79 9.58 9.49
CA LEU A 273 12.68 9.22 8.08
C LEU A 273 12.05 7.83 7.89
N LEU A 274 12.51 6.82 8.63
CA LEU A 274 12.02 5.45 8.54
C LEU A 274 10.63 5.25 9.16
N SER A 275 10.22 6.15 10.04
CA SER A 275 8.86 6.19 10.60
C SER A 275 7.94 7.19 9.91
N ALA A 276 8.46 8.03 9.02
CA ALA A 276 7.69 8.99 8.28
C ALA A 276 6.64 8.28 7.43
N ARG A 277 5.46 8.92 7.32
CA ARG A 277 4.47 8.52 6.33
C ARG A 277 5.07 8.86 4.97
N SER A 278 5.52 7.83 4.26
CA SER A 278 5.99 8.03 2.90
C SER A 278 4.84 8.58 2.04
N ARG A 279 5.20 9.53 1.19
CA ARG A 279 4.27 10.22 0.30
C ARG A 279 4.57 9.76 -1.10
N SER A 280 3.56 9.69 -1.96
CA SER A 280 3.82 9.51 -3.38
C SER A 280 4.77 10.61 -3.87
N THR A 281 5.66 10.30 -4.81
CA THR A 281 6.59 11.26 -5.44
C THR A 281 5.86 12.39 -6.18
N LYS A 282 4.55 12.24 -6.47
CA LYS A 282 3.65 13.33 -6.92
C LYS A 282 3.27 14.34 -5.83
N LEU A 283 3.36 13.94 -4.58
CA LEU A 283 2.96 14.75 -3.43
C LEU A 283 4.20 15.38 -2.80
N HIS A 284 3.94 16.43 -2.02
CA HIS A 284 4.99 17.09 -1.27
C HIS A 284 5.34 16.35 0.02
N ALA A 285 6.57 16.57 0.49
CA ALA A 285 7.03 16.19 1.82
C ALA A 285 7.18 17.45 2.69
N TRP A 286 6.91 17.29 3.98
CA TRP A 286 7.10 18.35 4.96
C TRP A 286 8.45 18.19 5.65
N LEU A 287 9.15 19.29 5.85
CA LEU A 287 10.34 19.37 6.69
C LEU A 287 10.32 20.71 7.43
N ASP A 288 10.31 20.65 8.77
CA ASP A 288 10.22 21.81 9.66
C ASP A 288 9.08 22.79 9.30
N GLY A 289 7.89 22.28 8.98
CA GLY A 289 6.73 23.09 8.63
C GLY A 289 6.76 23.71 7.23
N ARG A 290 7.78 23.45 6.41
CA ARG A 290 7.86 23.87 5.01
C ARG A 290 7.63 22.69 4.07
N ALA A 291 6.87 22.91 2.99
CA ALA A 291 6.61 21.89 1.99
C ALA A 291 7.66 21.90 0.89
N TYR A 292 8.02 20.70 0.44
CA TYR A 292 8.96 20.48 -0.65
C TYR A 292 8.35 19.52 -1.66
N ARG A 293 8.52 19.81 -2.95
CA ARG A 293 8.10 18.92 -4.05
C ARG A 293 9.32 18.41 -4.80
N LEU A 294 9.23 17.20 -5.34
CA LEU A 294 10.24 16.69 -6.25
C LEU A 294 10.15 17.42 -7.59
N VAL A 295 11.32 17.80 -8.10
CA VAL A 295 11.52 18.40 -9.42
C VAL A 295 12.05 17.34 -10.38
N GLU A 296 13.03 16.56 -9.92
CA GLU A 296 13.65 15.49 -10.70
C GLU A 296 13.87 14.25 -9.82
N LEU A 297 13.74 13.08 -10.43
CA LEU A 297 14.04 11.79 -9.84
C LEU A 297 14.80 10.97 -10.86
N ASP A 298 16.03 10.58 -10.51
CA ASP A 298 16.83 9.66 -11.30
C ASP A 298 16.07 8.32 -11.43
N PRO A 299 15.95 7.73 -12.64
CA PRO A 299 15.24 6.46 -12.84
C PRO A 299 15.82 5.27 -12.08
N HIS A 300 17.07 5.37 -11.62
CA HIS A 300 17.68 4.38 -10.74
C HIS A 300 17.44 4.69 -9.25
N GLY A 301 16.83 5.82 -8.90
CA GLY A 301 16.62 6.29 -7.53
C GLY A 301 17.93 6.60 -6.80
N ARG A 302 19.03 6.89 -7.53
CA ARG A 302 20.33 7.27 -6.93
C ARG A 302 20.49 8.77 -6.74
N ALA A 303 19.61 9.56 -7.31
CA ALA A 303 19.61 10.99 -7.12
C ALA A 303 18.18 11.51 -7.22
N LEU A 304 17.92 12.62 -6.54
CA LEU A 304 16.71 13.39 -6.74
C LEU A 304 16.96 14.85 -6.45
N SER A 305 16.09 15.68 -6.97
CA SER A 305 16.08 17.11 -6.74
C SER A 305 14.72 17.54 -6.24
N PHE A 306 14.70 18.44 -5.26
CA PHE A 306 13.47 18.99 -4.72
C PHE A 306 13.63 20.47 -4.41
N GLU A 307 12.51 21.16 -4.34
CA GLU A 307 12.46 22.59 -4.09
C GLU A 307 11.32 22.92 -3.13
N PRO A 308 11.42 24.01 -2.36
CA PRO A 308 10.33 24.46 -1.53
C PRO A 308 9.24 25.08 -2.39
N PHE A 309 7.99 24.92 -1.97
CA PHE A 309 6.86 25.64 -2.57
C PHE A 309 5.78 25.85 -1.51
N ASP A 310 4.82 26.72 -1.82
CA ASP A 310 3.63 26.92 -0.99
C ASP A 310 2.49 26.02 -1.50
N PRO A 311 2.03 25.02 -0.72
CA PRO A 311 0.91 24.17 -1.08
C PRO A 311 -0.45 24.81 -0.75
N GLY A 312 -0.49 26.03 -0.23
CA GLY A 312 -1.71 26.75 0.16
C GLY A 312 -2.36 26.24 1.44
N VAL A 313 -1.67 25.36 2.19
CA VAL A 313 -2.10 24.81 3.48
C VAL A 313 -0.89 24.60 4.37
N THR A 314 -1.07 24.69 5.69
CA THR A 314 -0.03 24.35 6.65
C THR A 314 0.11 22.84 6.83
N GLN A 315 1.27 22.38 7.35
CA GLN A 315 1.47 20.99 7.72
C GLN A 315 0.40 20.50 8.70
N GLU A 316 0.06 21.31 9.71
CA GLU A 316 -0.91 20.96 10.74
C GLU A 316 -2.33 20.79 10.16
N GLU A 317 -2.76 21.69 9.27
CA GLU A 317 -4.05 21.59 8.60
C GLU A 317 -4.13 20.35 7.71
N GLU A 318 -3.07 20.04 6.97
CA GLU A 318 -3.02 18.83 6.17
C GLU A 318 -3.05 17.56 7.05
N GLU A 319 -2.28 17.54 8.14
CA GLU A 319 -2.26 16.40 9.07
C GLU A 319 -3.64 16.18 9.70
N LYS A 320 -4.32 17.26 10.12
CA LYS A 320 -5.72 17.21 10.60
C LYS A 320 -6.65 16.66 9.52
N ARG A 321 -6.55 17.14 8.28
CA ARG A 321 -7.36 16.66 7.14
C ARG A 321 -7.13 15.17 6.86
N ASN A 322 -5.89 14.71 6.98
CA ASN A 322 -5.49 13.34 6.69
C ASN A 322 -5.69 12.37 7.87
N ASP A 323 -5.99 12.87 9.06
CA ASP A 323 -6.25 12.05 10.23
C ASP A 323 -7.67 11.45 10.21
N ARG A 324 -7.81 10.38 9.43
CA ARG A 324 -9.07 9.63 9.26
C ARG A 324 -9.61 9.00 10.54
N THR A 325 -8.85 9.03 11.63
CA THR A 325 -9.14 8.34 12.90
C THR A 325 -9.30 9.30 14.08
N LEU A 326 -9.20 10.61 13.85
CA LEU A 326 -9.33 11.62 14.90
C LEU A 326 -10.69 11.58 15.58
N ALA A 327 -11.76 11.52 14.77
CA ALA A 327 -13.13 11.44 15.25
C ALA A 327 -13.36 10.18 16.11
N ASP A 328 -12.78 9.04 15.70
CA ASP A 328 -12.88 7.79 16.45
C ASP A 328 -12.18 7.90 17.80
N ARG A 329 -10.95 8.42 17.83
CA ARG A 329 -10.20 8.63 19.08
C ARG A 329 -10.93 9.54 20.06
N ARG A 330 -11.54 10.62 19.56
CA ARG A 330 -12.29 11.61 20.36
C ARG A 330 -13.68 11.17 20.77
N ALA A 331 -14.23 10.09 20.20
CA ALA A 331 -15.53 9.58 20.61
C ALA A 331 -15.53 9.19 22.10
N PRO A 332 -16.66 9.38 22.82
CA PRO A 332 -16.76 9.03 24.24
C PRO A 332 -16.41 7.56 24.49
N LEU A 333 -15.60 7.31 25.52
CA LEU A 333 -15.27 5.95 25.97
C LEU A 333 -16.47 5.34 26.70
N ALA A 334 -16.68 4.04 26.48
CA ALA A 334 -17.64 3.28 27.27
C ALA A 334 -17.06 2.93 28.65
N LYS A 335 -17.92 2.80 29.66
CA LYS A 335 -17.50 2.29 30.99
C LYS A 335 -16.90 0.87 30.89
N LYS A 336 -17.46 0.05 30.00
CA LYS A 336 -16.97 -1.29 29.66
C LYS A 336 -16.87 -1.41 28.15
N PRO A 337 -15.73 -1.87 27.59
CA PRO A 337 -15.61 -2.17 26.17
C PRO A 337 -16.61 -3.25 25.72
N LEU A 338 -16.82 -3.35 24.41
CA LEU A 338 -17.62 -4.41 23.83
C LEU A 338 -17.04 -5.79 24.19
N ALA A 339 -17.88 -6.67 24.74
CA ALA A 339 -17.48 -8.01 25.14
C ALA A 339 -17.55 -8.95 23.93
N PHE A 340 -16.50 -9.75 23.73
CA PHE A 340 -16.42 -10.72 22.64
C PHE A 340 -16.28 -12.13 23.19
N GLY A 341 -17.07 -13.05 22.63
CA GLY A 341 -16.79 -14.49 22.70
C GLY A 341 -15.89 -14.94 21.55
N HIS A 342 -15.48 -16.20 21.58
CA HIS A 342 -14.63 -16.81 20.55
C HIS A 342 -15.19 -18.12 19.99
N ASP A 343 -16.39 -18.52 20.42
CA ASP A 343 -17.07 -19.73 19.98
C ASP A 343 -18.26 -19.35 19.08
N TYR A 344 -18.15 -19.63 17.79
CA TYR A 344 -19.21 -19.39 16.82
C TYR A 344 -20.46 -20.24 17.08
N ALA A 345 -20.29 -21.52 17.42
CA ALA A 345 -21.41 -22.44 17.58
C ALA A 345 -22.24 -22.08 18.82
N ALA A 346 -21.57 -21.81 19.95
CA ALA A 346 -22.23 -21.36 21.17
C ALA A 346 -22.93 -20.01 20.97
N ALA A 347 -22.30 -19.07 20.26
CA ALA A 347 -22.91 -17.78 19.96
C ALA A 347 -24.17 -17.92 19.09
N MET A 348 -24.16 -18.78 18.06
CA MET A 348 -25.33 -19.03 17.22
C MET A 348 -26.45 -19.75 17.99
N ALA A 349 -26.11 -20.71 18.87
CA ALA A 349 -27.09 -21.39 19.71
C ALA A 349 -27.79 -20.39 20.65
N ARG A 350 -27.01 -19.53 21.31
CA ARG A 350 -27.50 -18.46 22.17
C ARG A 350 -28.35 -17.45 21.40
N ALA A 351 -27.92 -17.06 20.20
CA ALA A 351 -28.64 -16.12 19.35
C ALA A 351 -30.02 -16.65 18.95
N LYS A 352 -30.11 -17.94 18.63
CA LYS A 352 -31.37 -18.62 18.32
C LYS A 352 -32.31 -18.65 19.52
N GLN A 353 -31.79 -18.88 20.73
CA GLN A 353 -32.57 -18.88 21.98
C GLN A 353 -33.05 -17.47 22.37
N GLU A 354 -32.18 -16.47 22.27
CA GLU A 354 -32.47 -15.10 22.72
C GLU A 354 -33.09 -14.21 21.63
N GLY A 355 -33.24 -14.71 20.40
CA GLY A 355 -33.72 -13.91 19.26
C GLY A 355 -32.76 -12.77 18.86
N LYS A 356 -31.47 -12.89 19.19
CA LYS A 356 -30.47 -11.84 18.99
C LYS A 356 -29.71 -12.01 17.69
N ARG A 357 -29.14 -10.90 17.20
CA ARG A 357 -28.20 -10.90 16.06
C ARG A 357 -26.82 -11.33 16.51
N VAL A 358 -26.02 -11.88 15.59
CA VAL A 358 -24.62 -12.27 15.86
C VAL A 358 -23.68 -11.44 15.02
N PHE A 359 -22.71 -10.80 15.66
CA PHE A 359 -21.63 -10.11 15.01
C PHE A 359 -20.37 -10.97 15.00
N LEU A 360 -19.84 -11.23 13.82
CA LEU A 360 -18.57 -11.90 13.62
C LEU A 360 -17.52 -10.87 13.18
N ASP A 361 -16.44 -10.77 13.93
CA ASP A 361 -15.21 -10.07 13.57
C ASP A 361 -14.13 -11.12 13.27
N PHE A 362 -13.89 -11.39 11.99
CA PHE A 362 -12.76 -12.21 11.58
C PHE A 362 -11.49 -11.38 11.66
N GLU A 363 -10.54 -11.79 12.50
CA GLU A 363 -9.26 -11.10 12.73
C GLU A 363 -8.06 -12.05 12.72
N THR A 364 -6.87 -11.49 12.88
CA THR A 364 -5.62 -12.22 13.13
C THR A 364 -4.67 -11.41 14.01
N ASP A 365 -3.74 -12.07 14.71
CA ASP A 365 -2.81 -11.42 15.65
C ASP A 365 -1.85 -10.41 15.00
N TRP A 366 -1.68 -10.48 13.69
CA TRP A 366 -0.78 -9.62 12.91
C TRP A 366 -1.54 -8.51 12.18
N CYS A 367 -2.87 -8.50 12.26
CA CYS A 367 -3.72 -7.52 11.60
C CYS A 367 -3.67 -6.14 12.30
N GLY A 368 -2.92 -5.20 11.70
CA GLY A 368 -2.83 -3.81 12.20
C GLY A 368 -4.18 -3.11 12.33
N PRO A 369 -5.06 -3.12 11.31
CA PRO A 369 -6.39 -2.53 11.39
C PRO A 369 -7.28 -3.14 12.49
N CYS A 370 -7.20 -4.46 12.71
CA CYS A 370 -7.95 -5.16 13.77
C CYS A 370 -7.54 -4.63 15.15
N LYS A 371 -6.23 -4.53 15.41
CA LYS A 371 -5.68 -3.94 16.64
C LYS A 371 -6.11 -2.48 16.83
N ALA A 372 -6.17 -1.71 15.75
CA ALA A 372 -6.65 -0.33 15.81
C ALA A 372 -8.12 -0.28 16.25
N MET A 373 -9.00 -1.05 15.62
CA MET A 373 -10.42 -1.12 15.99
C MET A 373 -10.63 -1.55 17.45
N ASN A 374 -9.90 -2.58 17.91
CA ASN A 374 -9.94 -3.03 19.30
C ASN A 374 -9.61 -1.91 20.29
N ARG A 375 -8.62 -1.07 19.96
CA ARG A 375 -8.17 0.01 20.84
C ARG A 375 -9.07 1.24 20.80
N ILE A 376 -9.49 1.69 19.61
CA ILE A 376 -10.09 3.02 19.43
C ILE A 376 -11.54 3.01 18.94
N VAL A 377 -12.12 1.85 18.61
CA VAL A 377 -13.51 1.75 18.11
C VAL A 377 -14.39 0.94 19.05
N TYR A 378 -14.01 -0.30 19.39
CA TYR A 378 -14.83 -1.18 20.24
C TYR A 378 -14.86 -0.77 21.73
N THR A 379 -14.03 0.21 22.11
CA THR A 379 -14.02 0.83 23.43
C THR A 379 -14.98 2.02 23.54
N LYS A 380 -15.68 2.39 22.46
CA LYS A 380 -16.45 3.63 22.36
C LYS A 380 -17.93 3.42 22.69
N GLN A 381 -18.47 4.30 23.54
CA GLN A 381 -19.85 4.25 24.03
C GLN A 381 -20.88 4.15 22.90
N PRO A 382 -20.79 4.93 21.79
CA PRO A 382 -21.75 4.82 20.70
C PRO A 382 -21.77 3.44 19.99
N VAL A 383 -20.65 2.72 20.02
CA VAL A 383 -20.54 1.37 19.44
C VAL A 383 -21.12 0.34 20.39
N VAL A 384 -20.74 0.42 21.67
CA VAL A 384 -21.26 -0.46 22.73
C VAL A 384 -22.79 -0.33 22.84
N ASP A 385 -23.32 0.89 22.80
CA ASP A 385 -24.77 1.11 22.84
C ASP A 385 -25.50 0.54 21.63
N ALA A 386 -24.91 0.62 20.44
CA ALA A 386 -25.52 0.06 19.24
C ALA A 386 -25.49 -1.47 19.22
N ALA A 387 -24.57 -2.10 19.96
CA ALA A 387 -24.40 -3.53 20.02
C ALA A 387 -25.16 -4.22 21.19
N LYS A 388 -26.02 -3.50 21.92
CA LYS A 388 -26.74 -4.03 23.11
C LYS A 388 -27.49 -5.34 22.85
N ASP A 389 -28.10 -5.48 21.67
CA ASP A 389 -28.88 -6.66 21.27
C ASP A 389 -28.12 -7.55 20.27
N VAL A 390 -26.78 -7.55 20.35
CA VAL A 390 -25.90 -8.26 19.44
C VAL A 390 -24.90 -9.11 20.23
N ILE A 391 -24.86 -10.41 19.94
CA ILE A 391 -23.83 -11.31 20.47
C ILE A 391 -22.59 -11.14 19.60
N CYS A 392 -21.50 -10.66 20.20
CA CYS A 392 -20.27 -10.33 19.48
C CYS A 392 -19.25 -11.47 19.62
N VAL A 393 -18.67 -11.89 18.49
CA VAL A 393 -17.72 -13.00 18.40
C VAL A 393 -16.52 -12.56 17.57
N LYS A 394 -15.32 -12.87 18.08
CA LYS A 394 -14.06 -12.71 17.36
C LYS A 394 -13.53 -14.06 16.95
N LEU A 395 -13.23 -14.20 15.67
CA LEU A 395 -12.77 -15.44 15.08
C LEU A 395 -11.38 -15.24 14.48
N ASP A 396 -10.41 -15.99 14.98
CA ASP A 396 -9.05 -15.97 14.44
C ASP A 396 -9.01 -16.72 13.11
N GLY A 397 -8.86 -16.01 12.00
CA GLY A 397 -8.86 -16.61 10.67
C GLY A 397 -7.64 -17.49 10.37
N ASP A 398 -6.59 -17.43 11.20
CA ASP A 398 -5.49 -18.40 11.14
C ASP A 398 -5.89 -19.76 11.73
N LYS A 399 -6.87 -19.81 12.64
CA LYS A 399 -7.36 -21.03 13.29
C LYS A 399 -8.69 -21.53 12.71
N GLU A 400 -9.62 -20.62 12.43
CA GLU A 400 -11.01 -20.90 12.05
C GLU A 400 -11.20 -21.06 10.53
N LYS A 401 -10.41 -21.96 9.91
CA LYS A 401 -10.37 -22.13 8.44
C LYS A 401 -11.71 -22.48 7.81
N ALA A 402 -12.48 -23.37 8.46
CA ALA A 402 -13.80 -23.76 7.98
C ALA A 402 -14.76 -22.57 7.93
N LEU A 403 -14.73 -21.69 8.94
CA LEU A 403 -15.56 -20.49 8.98
C LEU A 403 -15.08 -19.43 7.98
N VAL A 404 -13.76 -19.24 7.83
CA VAL A 404 -13.16 -18.39 6.78
C VAL A 404 -13.66 -18.79 5.40
N LYS A 405 -13.64 -20.10 5.09
CA LYS A 405 -14.16 -20.64 3.82
C LYS A 405 -15.67 -20.47 3.71
N LYS A 406 -16.44 -20.84 4.73
CA LYS A 406 -17.91 -20.72 4.78
C LYS A 406 -18.37 -19.31 4.45
N TYR A 407 -17.70 -18.29 4.99
CA TYR A 407 -18.06 -16.90 4.80
C TYR A 407 -17.22 -16.19 3.71
N GLY A 408 -16.38 -16.89 2.96
CA GLY A 408 -15.57 -16.30 1.90
C GLY A 408 -14.72 -15.11 2.37
N VAL A 409 -14.08 -15.24 3.52
CA VAL A 409 -13.22 -14.19 4.11
C VAL A 409 -11.92 -14.09 3.31
N LYS A 410 -11.66 -12.93 2.69
CA LYS A 410 -10.49 -12.69 1.82
C LYS A 410 -9.44 -11.76 2.42
N GLY A 411 -9.73 -11.17 3.58
CA GLY A 411 -8.86 -10.22 4.26
C GLY A 411 -9.39 -9.85 5.63
N TYR A 412 -8.54 -9.21 6.44
CA TYR A 412 -8.83 -8.94 7.85
C TYR A 412 -8.73 -7.43 8.15
N PRO A 413 -9.64 -6.87 8.98
CA PRO A 413 -10.82 -7.55 9.51
C PRO A 413 -11.88 -7.76 8.42
N THR A 414 -12.65 -8.85 8.54
CA THR A 414 -13.93 -9.00 7.82
C THR A 414 -15.03 -9.08 8.86
N LEU A 415 -16.00 -8.18 8.73
CA LEU A 415 -17.09 -7.99 9.67
C LEU A 415 -18.37 -8.52 9.07
N ILE A 416 -19.11 -9.34 9.81
CA ILE A 416 -20.36 -9.95 9.34
C ILE A 416 -21.40 -9.84 10.44
N LEU A 417 -22.59 -9.34 10.09
CA LEU A 417 -23.75 -9.36 10.98
C LEU A 417 -24.73 -10.42 10.47
N LEU A 418 -25.12 -11.32 11.35
CA LEU A 418 -26.09 -12.38 11.11
C LEU A 418 -27.36 -12.11 11.92
N ASP A 419 -28.51 -12.58 11.41
CA ASP A 419 -29.69 -12.76 12.26
C ASP A 419 -29.58 -14.01 13.15
N SER A 420 -30.59 -14.25 13.98
CA SER A 420 -30.65 -15.40 14.90
C SER A 420 -30.71 -16.75 14.19
N SER A 421 -31.05 -16.79 12.89
CA SER A 421 -31.05 -18.01 12.07
C SER A 421 -29.69 -18.28 11.41
N GLY A 422 -28.78 -17.30 11.45
CA GLY A 422 -27.47 -17.37 10.81
C GLY A 422 -27.46 -16.82 9.38
N LYS A 423 -28.54 -16.19 8.92
CA LYS A 423 -28.55 -15.51 7.62
C LYS A 423 -27.75 -14.22 7.73
N GLN A 424 -26.88 -14.00 6.76
CA GLN A 424 -26.08 -12.78 6.69
C GLN A 424 -26.96 -11.57 6.35
N LEU A 425 -27.00 -10.60 7.26
CA LEU A 425 -27.66 -9.32 7.08
C LEU A 425 -26.72 -8.31 6.42
N ARG A 426 -25.47 -8.23 6.90
CA ARG A 426 -24.51 -7.19 6.48
C ARG A 426 -23.09 -7.71 6.50
N ARG A 427 -22.23 -7.05 5.71
CA ARG A 427 -20.80 -7.30 5.64
C ARG A 427 -20.04 -6.00 5.49
N ALA A 428 -18.87 -5.91 6.12
CA ALA A 428 -17.86 -4.89 5.86
C ALA A 428 -16.46 -5.53 5.87
N ALA A 429 -15.49 -4.86 5.25
CA ALA A 429 -14.10 -5.30 5.23
C ALA A 429 -13.16 -4.12 5.52
N GLY A 430 -12.04 -4.41 6.18
CA GLY A 430 -11.09 -3.39 6.61
C GLY A 430 -11.59 -2.56 7.81
N TYR A 431 -10.78 -1.57 8.20
CA TYR A 431 -11.07 -0.71 9.35
C TYR A 431 -12.43 -0.02 9.22
N GLN A 432 -13.28 -0.17 10.25
CA GLN A 432 -14.53 0.57 10.40
C GLN A 432 -14.43 1.51 11.59
N GLY A 433 -14.64 2.80 11.37
CA GLY A 433 -14.67 3.80 12.44
C GLY A 433 -15.94 3.71 13.29
N VAL A 434 -16.01 4.54 14.33
CA VAL A 434 -17.12 4.58 15.31
C VAL A 434 -18.46 4.84 14.62
N LYS A 435 -18.49 5.78 13.67
CA LYS A 435 -19.72 6.11 12.93
C LYS A 435 -20.19 4.91 12.10
N GLN A 436 -19.26 4.24 11.40
CA GLN A 436 -19.56 3.08 10.57
C GLN A 436 -20.02 1.90 11.41
N MET A 437 -19.33 1.60 12.52
CA MET A 437 -19.71 0.50 13.41
C MET A 437 -21.07 0.73 14.08
N ARG A 438 -21.36 1.96 14.53
CA ARG A 438 -22.69 2.32 15.05
C ARG A 438 -23.77 2.08 14.00
N ALA A 439 -23.51 2.50 12.76
CA ALA A 439 -24.42 2.29 11.65
C ALA A 439 -24.48 0.83 11.20
N PHE A 440 -23.48 0.01 11.49
CA PHE A 440 -23.41 -1.42 11.13
C PHE A 440 -24.31 -2.29 12.02
N PHE A 441 -24.45 -1.93 13.30
CA PHE A 441 -25.30 -2.66 14.25
C PHE A 441 -26.78 -2.26 14.25
N ARG A 442 -27.08 -1.05 13.79
CA ARG A 442 -28.47 -0.60 13.56
C ARG A 442 -28.91 -1.07 12.19
#